data_AF-A0A0F9CCF7-F1
#
_entry.id   AF-A0A0F9CCF7-F1
#
_cell.length_a   1.000
_cell.length_b   1.000
_cell.length_c   1.000
_cell.angle_alpha   90.00
_cell.angle_beta   90.00
_cell.angle_gamma   90.00
#
_symmetry.space_group_name_H-M   'P 1'
#
loop_
_entity.id
_entity.type
_entity.pdbx_description
1 polymer ?
#
loop_
_entity_poly.entity_id
_entity_poly.type
_entity_poly.pdbx_seq_one_letter_code
_entity_poly.pdbx_strand_id
1 'polypeptide(L)'
;MIISEAAKELRALIKKSKVPVTTTLMAMGAVDETDPLSLGMLGMHGTATANYAVQECDCLIAVGARFDDRVTGKVETFAPNAKIIHIDIDPASISKTIEVDVPVVGDAKDILAKLLPAMKPVKRDGWLQQIAEWKRKYPLCYEKGGRIKPQNVIETLGRLTEHDAIITTGVGQHQMWTAQHYKFRRPRRHVSSSGLGTMGFGLPSALG
;
A
#
# COMPACT_ATOMS: atom_id res chain seq x y z
N MET A 1 -4.42 -1.43 9.38
CA MET A 1 -3.45 -0.33 9.54
C MET A 1 -4.04 1.00 9.99
N ILE A 2 -4.91 1.65 9.20
CA ILE A 2 -5.41 3.00 9.51
C ILE A 2 -6.36 2.99 10.72
N ILE A 3 -7.32 2.05 10.76
CA ILE A 3 -8.35 1.96 11.80
C ILE A 3 -7.74 1.67 13.18
N SER A 4 -6.82 0.70 13.24
CA SER A 4 -6.10 0.29 14.46
C SER A 4 -4.97 1.27 14.86
N GLU A 5 -4.74 2.33 14.07
CA GLU A 5 -3.72 3.36 14.33
C GLU A 5 -2.28 2.83 14.47
N ALA A 6 -2.00 1.69 13.83
CA ALA A 6 -0.77 0.93 13.98
C ALA A 6 0.42 1.43 13.13
N ALA A 7 0.32 2.63 12.54
CA ALA A 7 1.31 3.13 11.58
C ALA A 7 2.70 3.29 12.20
N LYS A 8 2.78 3.65 13.48
CA LYS A 8 4.05 3.80 14.21
C LYS A 8 4.76 2.45 14.35
N GLU A 9 4.02 1.43 14.78
CA GLU A 9 4.51 0.06 14.99
C GLU A 9 4.94 -0.57 13.65
N LEU A 10 4.15 -0.39 12.59
CA LEU A 10 4.50 -0.86 11.25
C LEU A 10 5.80 -0.21 10.75
N ARG A 11 5.93 1.11 10.86
CA ARG A 11 7.16 1.84 10.44
C ARG A 11 8.38 1.39 11.25
N ALA A 12 8.23 1.17 12.54
CA ALA A 12 9.31 0.66 13.38
C ALA A 12 9.74 -0.76 12.95
N LEU A 13 8.76 -1.62 12.64
CA LEU A 13 9.03 -2.97 12.16
C LEU A 13 9.76 -2.94 10.82
N ILE A 14 9.29 -2.16 9.85
CA ILE A 14 9.91 -1.98 8.52
C ILE A 14 11.36 -1.48 8.67
N LYS A 15 11.59 -0.47 9.52
CA LYS A 15 12.93 0.09 9.73
C LYS A 15 13.89 -0.93 10.32
N LYS A 16 13.42 -1.75 11.29
CA LYS A 16 14.22 -2.79 11.96
C LYS A 16 14.49 -3.98 11.03
N SER A 17 13.48 -4.40 10.28
CA SER A 17 13.54 -5.60 9.45
C SER A 17 14.08 -5.33 8.06
N LYS A 18 14.02 -4.10 7.52
CA LYS A 18 14.33 -3.79 6.12
C LYS A 18 13.45 -4.55 5.12
N VAL A 19 12.23 -4.89 5.54
CA VAL A 19 11.23 -5.52 4.66
C VAL A 19 10.57 -4.42 3.80
N PRO A 20 10.54 -4.57 2.47
CA PRO A 20 9.83 -3.64 1.59
C PRO A 20 8.32 -3.71 1.83
N VAL A 21 7.62 -2.61 1.60
CA VAL A 21 6.20 -2.46 1.92
C VAL A 21 5.41 -1.98 0.71
N THR A 22 4.27 -2.60 0.48
CA THR A 22 3.25 -2.11 -0.46
C THR A 22 1.95 -1.85 0.29
N THR A 23 1.08 -1.02 -0.26
CA THR A 23 -0.18 -0.63 0.38
C THR A 23 -1.36 -0.84 -0.55
N THR A 24 -2.52 -1.19 0.03
CA THR A 24 -3.79 -1.06 -0.67
C THR A 24 -4.19 0.42 -0.77
N LEU A 25 -5.13 0.75 -1.65
CA LEU A 25 -5.67 2.11 -1.77
C LEU A 25 -6.15 2.70 -0.43
N MET A 26 -6.68 1.86 0.45
CA MET A 26 -7.20 2.25 1.78
C MET A 26 -6.12 2.40 2.85
N ALA A 27 -4.91 1.90 2.59
CA ALA A 27 -3.80 1.95 3.54
C ALA A 27 -2.76 3.03 3.21
N MET A 28 -3.02 3.87 2.19
CA MET A 28 -2.12 4.95 1.80
C MET A 28 -1.77 5.87 2.96
N GLY A 29 -0.49 6.22 3.05
CA GLY A 29 0.08 6.98 4.16
C GLY A 29 0.30 6.19 5.46
N ALA A 30 -0.10 4.91 5.57
CA ALA A 30 0.29 4.06 6.71
C ALA A 30 1.83 3.99 6.83
N VAL A 31 2.52 4.02 5.70
CA VAL A 31 3.97 4.20 5.56
C VAL A 31 4.27 5.53 4.87
N ASP A 32 5.49 6.04 5.02
CA ASP A 32 5.90 7.20 4.23
C ASP A 32 6.20 6.72 2.80
N GLU A 33 5.38 7.11 1.82
CA GLU A 33 5.55 6.68 0.43
C GLU A 33 6.80 7.26 -0.25
N THR A 34 7.49 8.20 0.40
CA THR A 34 8.82 8.67 -0.04
C THR A 34 9.97 7.79 0.46
N ASP A 35 9.69 6.84 1.36
CA ASP A 35 10.70 5.91 1.88
C ASP A 35 11.18 4.94 0.78
N PRO A 36 12.50 4.66 0.67
CA PRO A 36 13.04 3.70 -0.30
C PRO A 36 12.44 2.30 -0.23
N LEU A 37 11.95 1.86 0.94
CA LEU A 37 11.30 0.58 1.15
C LEU A 37 9.82 0.59 0.73
N SER A 38 9.22 1.76 0.47
CA SER A 38 7.87 1.84 -0.10
C SER A 38 7.87 1.44 -1.57
N LEU A 39 6.98 0.52 -1.94
CA LEU A 39 6.76 0.06 -3.31
C LEU A 39 5.57 0.79 -3.96
N GLY A 40 4.85 1.63 -3.21
CA GLY A 40 3.61 2.27 -3.65
C GLY A 40 2.39 1.37 -3.48
N MET A 41 1.38 1.61 -4.30
CA MET A 41 0.14 0.82 -4.30
C MET A 41 0.33 -0.50 -5.06
N LEU A 42 -0.22 -1.61 -4.57
CA LEU A 42 -0.39 -2.85 -5.36
C LEU A 42 -1.81 -2.97 -5.95
N GLY A 43 -1.97 -3.88 -6.90
CA GLY A 43 -3.26 -4.24 -7.52
C GLY A 43 -3.39 -3.78 -8.97
N MET A 44 -4.62 -3.75 -9.47
CA MET A 44 -4.96 -3.49 -10.88
C MET A 44 -4.37 -2.20 -11.44
N HIS A 45 -4.29 -1.15 -10.63
CA HIS A 45 -3.66 0.13 -10.96
C HIS A 45 -2.43 0.44 -10.10
N GLY A 46 -1.87 -0.59 -9.48
CA GLY A 46 -0.68 -0.49 -8.65
C GLY A 46 0.59 -0.23 -9.47
N THR A 47 1.70 -0.05 -8.77
CA THR A 47 3.02 0.00 -9.40
C THR A 47 3.40 -1.40 -9.87
N ALA A 48 4.09 -1.49 -11.02
CA ALA A 48 4.61 -2.76 -11.49
C ALA A 48 5.57 -3.38 -10.47
N THR A 49 6.40 -2.57 -9.81
CA THR A 49 7.30 -3.03 -8.73
C THR A 49 6.54 -3.68 -7.57
N ALA A 50 5.45 -3.09 -7.11
CA ALA A 50 4.66 -3.66 -6.02
C ALA A 50 4.06 -5.01 -6.40
N ASN A 51 3.51 -5.11 -7.62
CA ASN A 51 2.92 -6.35 -8.11
C ASN A 51 3.99 -7.45 -8.32
N TYR A 52 5.14 -7.13 -8.93
CA TYR A 52 6.26 -8.07 -9.05
C TYR A 52 6.80 -8.53 -7.69
N ALA A 53 6.93 -7.59 -6.73
CA ALA A 53 7.41 -7.95 -5.40
C ALA A 53 6.47 -8.93 -4.69
N VAL A 54 5.15 -8.80 -4.86
CA VAL A 54 4.19 -9.76 -4.31
C VAL A 54 4.24 -11.09 -5.07
N GLN A 55 4.40 -11.06 -6.39
CA GLN A 55 4.47 -12.27 -7.22
C GLN A 55 5.70 -13.14 -6.92
N GLU A 56 6.83 -12.49 -6.63
CA GLU A 56 8.13 -13.14 -6.47
C GLU A 56 8.55 -13.30 -5.00
N CYS A 57 7.74 -12.85 -4.03
CA CYS A 57 8.08 -13.03 -2.62
C CYS A 57 7.90 -14.48 -2.16
N ASP A 58 8.73 -14.87 -1.19
CA ASP A 58 8.66 -16.14 -0.47
C ASP A 58 7.82 -16.05 0.82
N CYS A 59 7.52 -14.82 1.27
CA CYS A 59 6.72 -14.54 2.45
C CYS A 59 5.95 -13.22 2.27
N LEU A 60 4.63 -13.30 2.41
CA LEU A 60 3.72 -12.15 2.37
C LEU A 60 3.11 -11.93 3.76
N ILE A 61 3.39 -10.77 4.36
CA ILE A 61 2.79 -10.37 5.64
C ILE A 61 1.66 -9.37 5.36
N ALA A 62 0.42 -9.86 5.38
CA ALA A 62 -0.77 -9.05 5.18
C ALA A 62 -1.30 -8.54 6.52
N VAL A 63 -1.35 -7.21 6.69
CA VAL A 63 -1.77 -6.58 7.96
C VAL A 63 -3.03 -5.73 7.77
N GLY A 64 -4.17 -6.25 8.21
CA GLY A 64 -5.49 -5.64 8.07
C GLY A 64 -5.88 -5.44 6.61
N ALA A 65 -5.66 -6.48 5.79
CA ALA A 65 -6.00 -6.52 4.37
C ALA A 65 -7.04 -7.62 4.13
N ARG A 66 -7.95 -7.40 3.18
CA ARG A 66 -9.06 -8.32 2.89
C ARG A 66 -8.92 -9.11 1.59
N PHE A 67 -7.76 -8.97 0.91
CA PHE A 67 -7.49 -9.63 -0.38
C PHE A 67 -8.64 -9.43 -1.39
N ASP A 68 -8.99 -8.17 -1.61
CA ASP A 68 -10.00 -7.75 -2.60
C ASP A 68 -9.57 -8.11 -4.04
N ASP A 69 -10.54 -8.36 -4.93
CA ASP A 69 -10.28 -8.77 -6.32
C ASP A 69 -9.49 -7.73 -7.10
N ARG A 70 -9.62 -6.44 -6.77
CA ARG A 70 -8.81 -5.36 -7.38
C ARG A 70 -7.35 -5.40 -6.96
N VAL A 71 -7.03 -6.11 -5.88
CA VAL A 71 -5.67 -6.35 -5.40
C VAL A 71 -5.14 -7.69 -5.94
N THR A 72 -5.92 -8.76 -5.79
CA THR A 72 -5.45 -10.12 -6.12
C THR A 72 -5.50 -10.42 -7.61
N GLY A 73 -6.40 -9.80 -8.36
CA GLY A 73 -6.74 -10.23 -9.71
C GLY A 73 -7.21 -11.68 -9.68
N LYS A 74 -6.51 -12.56 -10.39
CA LYS A 74 -6.78 -14.00 -10.36
C LYS A 74 -6.15 -14.64 -9.12
N VAL A 75 -7.01 -15.05 -8.19
CA VAL A 75 -6.67 -15.58 -6.86
C VAL A 75 -5.67 -16.72 -6.93
N GLU A 76 -5.83 -17.68 -7.84
CA GLU A 76 -4.95 -18.86 -7.92
C GLU A 76 -3.51 -18.52 -8.37
N THR A 77 -3.30 -17.32 -8.88
CA THR A 77 -1.99 -16.84 -9.35
C THR A 77 -1.39 -15.77 -8.45
N PHE A 78 -2.08 -15.39 -7.36
CA PHE A 78 -1.63 -14.35 -6.47
C PHE A 78 -0.59 -14.88 -5.47
N ALA A 79 0.59 -14.26 -5.45
CA ALA A 79 1.70 -14.62 -4.54
C ALA A 79 2.01 -16.14 -4.52
N PRO A 80 2.24 -16.76 -5.69
CA PRO A 80 2.20 -18.22 -5.86
C PRO A 80 3.30 -18.97 -5.10
N ASN A 81 4.39 -18.28 -4.74
CA ASN A 81 5.54 -18.87 -4.05
C ASN A 81 5.62 -18.46 -2.57
N ALA A 82 4.65 -17.68 -2.08
CA ALA A 82 4.73 -17.04 -0.78
C ALA A 82 4.07 -17.87 0.32
N LYS A 83 4.72 -17.93 1.49
CA LYS A 83 4.02 -18.22 2.74
C LYS A 83 3.26 -16.98 3.20
N ILE A 84 1.97 -17.12 3.46
CA ILE A 84 1.08 -15.99 3.73
C ILE A 84 0.76 -15.93 5.22
N ILE A 85 1.21 -14.83 5.84
CA ILE A 85 0.87 -14.46 7.21
C ILE A 85 -0.23 -13.40 7.16
N HIS A 86 -1.39 -13.68 7.74
CA HIS A 86 -2.53 -12.77 7.69
C HIS A 86 -2.95 -12.35 9.08
N ILE A 87 -2.77 -11.06 9.36
CA ILE A 87 -3.14 -10.41 10.61
C ILE A 87 -4.42 -9.61 10.36
N ASP A 88 -5.53 -10.03 10.96
CA ASP A 88 -6.79 -9.30 10.89
C ASP A 88 -7.54 -9.35 12.22
N ILE A 89 -8.31 -8.30 12.51
CA ILE A 89 -9.12 -8.25 13.73
C ILE A 89 -10.39 -9.09 13.58
N ASP A 90 -10.86 -9.24 12.35
CA ASP A 90 -12.07 -10.00 12.02
C ASP A 90 -11.71 -11.43 11.59
N PRO A 91 -12.04 -12.47 12.38
CA PRO A 91 -11.75 -13.84 12.01
C PRO A 91 -12.47 -14.27 10.73
N ALA A 92 -13.60 -13.65 10.36
CA ALA A 92 -14.31 -13.98 9.12
C ALA A 92 -13.60 -13.46 7.86
N SER A 93 -12.60 -12.58 8.01
CA SER A 93 -11.77 -12.12 6.91
C SER A 93 -10.57 -13.03 6.64
N ILE A 94 -10.17 -13.85 7.62
CA ILE A 94 -9.07 -14.82 7.50
C ILE A 94 -9.51 -15.98 6.59
N SER A 95 -8.63 -16.38 5.67
CA SER A 95 -8.88 -17.45 4.70
C SER A 95 -10.16 -17.30 3.85
N LYS A 96 -10.73 -16.09 3.78
CA LYS A 96 -11.98 -15.85 3.06
C LYS A 96 -11.80 -15.89 1.54
N THR A 97 -10.73 -15.25 1.04
CA THR A 97 -10.46 -15.12 -0.40
C THR A 97 -9.27 -15.97 -0.85
N ILE A 98 -8.20 -15.96 -0.05
CA ILE A 98 -6.99 -16.76 -0.29
C ILE A 98 -6.76 -17.63 0.95
N GLU A 99 -6.21 -18.83 0.77
CA GLU A 99 -5.76 -19.65 1.89
C GLU A 99 -4.50 -19.02 2.52
N VAL A 100 -4.43 -18.98 3.87
CA VAL A 100 -3.30 -18.39 4.60
C VAL A 100 -2.61 -19.45 5.44
N ASP A 101 -1.27 -19.45 5.44
CA ASP A 101 -0.47 -20.41 6.20
C ASP A 101 -0.45 -20.10 7.71
N VAL A 102 -0.44 -18.80 8.05
CA VAL A 102 -0.33 -18.34 9.43
C VAL A 102 -1.41 -17.30 9.72
N PRO A 103 -2.59 -17.73 10.21
CA PRO A 103 -3.65 -16.83 10.62
C PRO A 103 -3.35 -16.21 12.00
N VAL A 104 -3.47 -14.90 12.12
CA VAL A 104 -3.29 -14.17 13.38
C VAL A 104 -4.49 -13.25 13.61
N VAL A 105 -5.40 -13.67 14.48
CA VAL A 105 -6.60 -12.88 14.81
C VAL A 105 -6.28 -11.92 15.95
N GLY A 106 -6.42 -10.61 15.71
CA GLY A 106 -6.22 -9.59 16.72
C GLY A 106 -6.00 -8.19 16.17
N ASP A 107 -5.92 -7.21 17.07
CA ASP A 107 -5.63 -5.83 16.69
C ASP A 107 -4.20 -5.70 16.13
N ALA A 108 -4.09 -5.08 14.95
CA ALA A 108 -2.82 -4.96 14.24
C ALA A 108 -1.75 -4.21 15.05
N LYS A 109 -2.13 -3.21 15.86
CA LYS A 109 -1.21 -2.44 16.71
C LYS A 109 -0.59 -3.33 17.76
N ASP A 110 -1.42 -4.10 18.47
CA ASP A 110 -0.96 -5.00 19.53
C ASP A 110 -0.08 -6.13 18.98
N ILE A 111 -0.48 -6.72 17.85
CA ILE A 111 0.30 -7.78 17.21
C ILE A 111 1.65 -7.24 16.71
N LEU A 112 1.67 -6.10 16.02
CA LEU A 112 2.91 -5.50 15.53
C LEU A 112 3.83 -5.08 16.69
N ALA A 113 3.28 -4.55 17.78
CA ALA A 113 4.03 -4.21 18.98
C ALA A 113 4.70 -5.44 19.63
N LYS A 114 4.00 -6.59 19.65
CA LYS A 114 4.55 -7.88 20.14
C LYS A 114 5.57 -8.49 19.17
N LEU A 115 5.38 -8.31 17.87
CA LEU A 115 6.28 -8.84 16.84
C LEU A 115 7.60 -8.06 16.79
N LEU A 116 7.56 -6.74 17.01
CA LEU A 116 8.72 -5.85 16.86
C LEU A 116 9.95 -6.27 17.70
N PRO A 117 9.83 -6.66 18.99
CA PRO A 117 10.95 -7.20 19.76
C PRO A 117 11.56 -8.47 19.16
N ALA A 118 10.72 -9.39 18.67
CA ALA A 118 11.14 -10.67 18.10
C ALA A 118 11.82 -10.52 16.74
N MET A 119 11.54 -9.45 16.00
CA MET A 119 12.16 -9.18 14.70
C MET A 119 13.67 -8.92 14.84
N LYS A 120 14.48 -9.69 14.11
CA LYS A 120 15.93 -9.49 14.01
C LYS A 120 16.25 -8.73 12.71
N PRO A 121 17.24 -7.82 12.71
CA PRO A 121 17.78 -7.27 11.47
C PRO A 121 18.35 -8.41 10.63
N VAL A 122 17.92 -8.49 9.37
CA VAL A 122 18.42 -9.49 8.41
C VAL A 122 18.79 -8.75 7.13
N LYS A 123 19.97 -9.06 6.60
CA LYS A 123 20.42 -8.52 5.31
C LYS A 123 19.56 -9.09 4.19
N ARG A 124 19.08 -8.22 3.31
CA ARG A 124 18.20 -8.55 2.18
C ARG A 124 18.74 -7.98 0.88
N ASP A 125 20.07 -7.87 0.78
CA ASP A 125 20.72 -7.07 -0.25
C ASP A 125 20.32 -7.53 -1.66
N GLY A 126 20.28 -8.84 -1.92
CA GLY A 126 19.82 -9.40 -3.20
C GLY A 126 18.35 -9.06 -3.53
N TRP A 127 17.45 -9.20 -2.55
CA TRP A 127 16.03 -8.88 -2.75
C TRP A 127 15.80 -7.37 -2.94
N LEU A 128 16.47 -6.53 -2.16
CA LEU A 128 16.39 -5.08 -2.30
C LEU A 128 17.00 -4.59 -3.61
N GLN A 129 18.05 -5.26 -4.11
CA GLN A 129 18.64 -4.98 -5.42
C GLN A 129 17.65 -5.32 -6.55
N GLN A 130 16.98 -6.48 -6.48
CA GLN A 130 15.94 -6.86 -7.44
C GLN A 130 14.79 -5.84 -7.48
N ILE A 131 14.33 -5.40 -6.30
CA ILE A 131 13.30 -4.35 -6.19
C ILE A 131 13.79 -3.04 -6.82
N ALA A 132 15.02 -2.63 -6.54
CA ALA A 132 15.59 -1.42 -7.12
C ALA A 132 15.67 -1.50 -8.65
N GLU A 133 16.00 -2.68 -9.20
CA GLU A 133 15.97 -2.92 -10.64
C GLU A 133 14.56 -2.75 -11.21
N TRP A 134 13.54 -3.37 -10.61
CA TRP A 134 12.16 -3.21 -11.07
C TRP A 134 11.66 -1.77 -10.97
N LYS A 135 12.03 -1.03 -9.91
CA LYS A 135 11.70 0.41 -9.79
C LYS A 135 12.28 1.22 -10.94
N ARG A 136 13.51 0.91 -11.35
CA ARG A 136 14.20 1.59 -12.47
C ARG A 136 13.61 1.19 -13.82
N LYS A 137 13.27 -0.09 -13.99
CA LYS A 137 12.78 -0.64 -15.26
C LYS A 137 11.32 -0.27 -15.54
N TYR A 138 10.50 -0.20 -14.50
CA TYR A 138 9.06 0.03 -14.61
C TYR A 138 8.57 1.17 -13.69
N PRO A 139 9.09 2.40 -13.83
CA PRO A 139 8.60 3.53 -13.07
C PRO A 139 7.19 3.91 -13.51
N LEU A 140 6.43 4.56 -12.61
CA LEU A 140 5.25 5.29 -13.02
C LEU A 140 5.67 6.40 -13.99
N CYS A 141 5.12 6.38 -15.19
CA CYS A 141 5.47 7.33 -16.23
C CYS A 141 4.22 7.82 -16.98
N TYR A 142 4.32 9.01 -17.54
CA TYR A 142 3.33 9.58 -18.43
C TYR A 142 4.04 10.48 -19.44
N GLU A 143 3.42 10.65 -20.61
CA GLU A 143 3.95 11.49 -21.67
C GLU A 143 4.01 12.96 -21.23
N LYS A 144 5.17 13.59 -21.41
CA LYS A 144 5.41 15.01 -21.10
C LYS A 144 5.14 15.88 -22.33
N GLY A 145 4.69 17.12 -22.09
CA GLY A 145 4.42 18.10 -23.15
C GLY A 145 2.96 18.13 -23.61
N GLY A 146 2.62 19.12 -24.45
CA GLY A 146 1.25 19.36 -24.91
C GLY A 146 0.36 20.01 -23.85
N ARG A 147 -0.89 19.52 -23.73
CA ARG A 147 -1.87 20.00 -22.73
C ARG A 147 -1.44 19.62 -21.31
N ILE A 148 -2.05 20.28 -20.31
CA ILE A 148 -1.84 19.96 -18.89
C ILE A 148 -2.15 18.48 -18.65
N LYS A 149 -1.15 17.75 -18.16
CA LYS A 149 -1.27 16.33 -17.80
C LYS A 149 -1.76 16.22 -16.35
N PRO A 150 -2.84 15.45 -16.06
CA PRO A 150 -3.41 15.37 -14.72
C PRO A 150 -2.43 14.80 -13.69
N GLN A 151 -1.56 13.88 -14.10
CA GLN A 151 -0.48 13.35 -13.26
C GLN A 151 0.46 14.47 -12.79
N ASN A 152 0.87 15.37 -13.71
CA ASN A 152 1.73 16.50 -13.38
C ASN A 152 1.06 17.50 -12.42
N VAL A 153 -0.26 17.69 -12.53
CA VAL A 153 -1.02 18.52 -11.58
C VAL A 153 -0.93 17.95 -10.18
N ILE A 154 -1.11 16.64 -10.03
CA ILE A 154 -1.06 15.94 -8.74
C ILE A 154 0.36 15.94 -8.17
N GLU A 155 1.39 15.69 -8.99
CA GLU A 155 2.79 15.76 -8.57
C GLU A 155 3.16 17.17 -8.09
N THR A 156 2.67 18.19 -8.81
CA THR A 156 2.89 19.59 -8.43
C THR A 156 2.18 19.92 -7.13
N LEU A 157 0.93 19.49 -6.96
CA LEU A 157 0.19 19.64 -5.71
C LEU A 157 0.93 18.97 -4.54
N GLY A 158 1.42 17.74 -4.74
CA GLY A 158 2.22 17.02 -3.74
C GLY A 158 3.45 17.81 -3.31
N ARG A 159 4.23 18.33 -4.26
CA ARG A 159 5.40 19.18 -3.96
C ARG A 159 5.03 20.45 -3.20
N LEU A 160 4.00 21.16 -3.65
CA LEU A 160 3.58 22.44 -3.03
C LEU A 160 3.00 22.27 -1.62
N THR A 161 2.43 21.10 -1.33
CA THR A 161 1.85 20.77 -0.03
C THR A 161 2.79 19.94 0.85
N GLU A 162 4.04 19.76 0.42
CA GLU A 162 5.04 18.89 1.07
C GLU A 162 4.51 17.48 1.38
N HIS A 163 3.55 17.03 0.58
CA HIS A 163 2.85 15.76 0.71
C HIS A 163 2.12 15.55 2.06
N ASP A 164 1.69 16.64 2.72
CA ASP A 164 0.99 16.61 4.02
C ASP A 164 -0.46 17.13 3.96
N ALA A 165 -0.97 17.48 2.78
CA ALA A 165 -2.38 17.86 2.66
C ALA A 165 -3.30 16.64 2.85
N ILE A 166 -4.51 16.92 3.34
CA ILE A 166 -5.62 15.96 3.28
C ILE A 166 -6.20 16.04 1.87
N ILE A 167 -6.16 14.92 1.15
CA ILE A 167 -6.67 14.79 -0.21
C ILE A 167 -7.90 13.91 -0.19
N THR A 168 -9.03 14.50 -0.58
CA THR A 168 -10.25 13.76 -0.88
C THR A 168 -10.39 13.57 -2.38
N THR A 169 -11.03 12.48 -2.80
CA THR A 169 -11.24 12.19 -4.21
C THR A 169 -12.66 11.72 -4.49
N GLY A 170 -13.18 12.07 -5.67
CA GLY A 170 -14.26 11.30 -6.28
C GLY A 170 -13.76 9.91 -6.74
N VAL A 171 -14.52 9.25 -7.60
CA VAL A 171 -14.16 7.91 -8.12
C VAL A 171 -13.98 7.98 -9.63
N GLY A 172 -12.87 7.43 -10.14
CA GLY A 172 -12.50 7.50 -11.55
C GLY A 172 -10.98 7.57 -11.77
N GLN A 173 -10.56 8.00 -12.96
CA GLN A 173 -9.13 8.07 -13.30
C GLN A 173 -8.34 9.01 -12.36
N HIS A 174 -8.93 10.13 -11.96
CA HIS A 174 -8.30 11.08 -11.04
C HIS A 174 -8.04 10.47 -9.66
N GLN A 175 -8.90 9.55 -9.19
CA GLN A 175 -8.67 8.79 -7.96
C GLN A 175 -7.38 7.97 -8.06
N MET A 176 -7.19 7.27 -9.19
CA MET A 176 -6.02 6.43 -9.41
C MET A 176 -4.75 7.27 -9.62
N TRP A 177 -4.83 8.39 -10.35
CA TRP A 177 -3.69 9.29 -10.50
C TRP A 177 -3.28 9.91 -9.15
N THR A 178 -4.24 10.26 -8.28
CA THR A 178 -3.95 10.74 -6.93
C THR A 178 -3.20 9.66 -6.14
N ALA A 179 -3.71 8.43 -6.16
CA ALA A 179 -3.11 7.28 -5.53
C ALA A 179 -1.69 6.96 -6.05
N GLN A 180 -1.44 7.16 -7.34
CA GLN A 180 -0.15 6.87 -7.98
C GLN A 180 0.89 7.98 -7.79
N HIS A 181 0.48 9.25 -7.81
CA HIS A 181 1.41 10.39 -7.97
C HIS A 181 1.49 11.34 -6.76
N TYR A 182 0.56 11.31 -5.80
CA TYR A 182 0.58 12.27 -4.68
C TYR A 182 1.63 11.96 -3.60
N LYS A 183 1.98 10.68 -3.36
CA LYS A 183 2.95 10.21 -2.34
C LYS A 183 2.56 10.55 -0.89
N PHE A 184 1.59 9.84 -0.33
CA PHE A 184 1.11 10.08 1.04
C PHE A 184 2.16 9.73 2.10
N ARG A 185 2.41 10.64 3.06
CA ARG A 185 3.42 10.47 4.11
C ARG A 185 2.87 10.13 5.48
N ARG A 186 1.58 10.35 5.71
CA ARG A 186 0.91 10.16 7.00
C ARG A 186 -0.45 9.47 6.85
N PRO A 187 -0.88 8.68 7.85
CA PRO A 187 -2.21 8.10 7.87
C PRO A 187 -3.29 9.19 7.83
N ARG A 188 -4.49 8.83 7.36
CA ARG A 188 -5.66 9.73 7.35
C ARG A 188 -5.47 11.01 6.50
N ARG A 189 -4.52 10.99 5.56
CA ARG A 189 -4.36 12.04 4.54
C ARG A 189 -5.00 11.68 3.20
N HIS A 190 -5.22 10.40 2.92
CA HIS A 190 -5.96 9.93 1.75
C HIS A 190 -7.39 9.56 2.15
N VAL A 191 -8.38 10.27 1.63
CA VAL A 191 -9.80 10.05 1.91
C VAL A 191 -10.53 9.75 0.60
N SER A 192 -10.93 8.49 0.39
CA SER A 192 -11.49 8.06 -0.88
C SER A 192 -12.49 6.92 -0.69
N SER A 193 -13.47 6.82 -1.60
CA SER A 193 -14.40 5.70 -1.65
C SER A 193 -13.82 4.60 -2.54
N SER A 194 -13.28 3.53 -1.92
CA SER A 194 -12.69 2.42 -2.67
C SER A 194 -13.65 1.22 -2.83
N GLY A 195 -14.23 0.73 -1.74
CA GLY A 195 -14.98 -0.52 -1.72
C GLY A 195 -16.27 -0.42 -2.51
N LEU A 196 -17.12 0.56 -2.17
CA LEU A 196 -18.35 0.82 -2.92
C LEU A 196 -18.09 1.63 -4.20
N GLY A 197 -17.05 2.46 -4.24
CA GLY A 197 -16.71 3.25 -5.42
C GLY A 197 -17.74 4.35 -5.74
N THR A 198 -18.22 5.05 -4.72
CA THR A 198 -19.29 6.06 -4.88
C THR A 198 -18.79 7.35 -5.50
N MET A 199 -19.25 7.66 -6.72
CA MET A 199 -19.05 8.98 -7.34
C MET A 199 -19.73 10.08 -6.51
N GLY A 200 -19.18 11.30 -6.55
CA GLY A 200 -19.66 12.42 -5.74
C GLY A 200 -19.18 12.41 -4.28
N PHE A 201 -18.44 11.40 -3.84
CA PHE A 201 -17.89 11.32 -2.47
C PHE A 201 -16.88 12.43 -2.13
N GLY A 202 -16.07 12.89 -3.11
CA GLY A 202 -14.92 13.75 -2.84
C GLY A 202 -15.24 15.12 -2.24
N LEU A 203 -16.27 15.80 -2.73
CA LEU A 203 -16.65 17.12 -2.22
C LEU A 203 -17.23 17.08 -0.79
N PRO A 204 -18.28 16.28 -0.49
CA PRO A 204 -18.81 16.21 0.86
C PRO A 204 -17.79 15.69 1.88
N SER A 205 -16.91 14.77 1.49
CA SER A 205 -15.83 14.30 2.38
C SER A 205 -14.73 15.33 2.64
N ALA A 206 -14.61 16.39 1.82
CA ALA A 206 -13.69 17.50 2.09
C ALA A 206 -14.24 18.51 3.10
N LEU A 207 -15.56 18.53 3.28
CA LEU A 207 -16.21 19.45 4.22
C LEU A 207 -16.26 18.90 5.65
N GLY A 208 -16.20 17.57 5.82
CA GLY A 208 -16.21 16.90 7.11
C GLY A 208 -14.83 16.76 7.72
#